data_AF-A0A8B5XSJ9-F1
#
_entry.id   AF-A0A8B5XSJ9-F1
#
_cell.length_a   1.000
_cell.length_b   1.000
_cell.length_c   1.000
_cell.angle_alpha   90.00
_cell.angle_beta   90.00
_cell.angle_gamma   90.00
#
_symmetry.space_group_name_H-M   'P 1'
#
loop_
_entity.id
_entity.type
_entity.pdbx_description
1 polymer ?
#
loop_
_entity_poly.entity_id
_entity_poly.type
_entity_poly.pdbx_seq_one_letter_code
_entity_poly.pdbx_strand_id
1 'polypeptide(L)'
;MSRTPIRSALQRLEHDGLVRIYPKQGIYICDISVKQVNEVYEIRIAPETFALRKLSHSIEKHQLEELYDILNKQYEYIKNEDSYSALEYDMRFHLRIMEFNKMNKC
;
A
#
# COMPACT_ATOMS: atom_id res chain seq x y z
N MET A 1 24.85 6.16 17.29
CA MET A 1 24.07 6.13 16.02
C MET A 1 24.67 7.16 15.06
N SER A 2 25.10 6.75 13.86
CA SER A 2 25.74 7.66 12.88
C SER A 2 24.72 8.64 12.29
N ARG A 3 25.14 9.89 12.02
CA ARG A 3 24.30 10.93 11.39
C ARG A 3 24.09 10.70 9.88
N THR A 4 24.96 9.92 9.25
CA THR A 4 24.92 9.63 7.81
C THR A 4 23.65 8.89 7.36
N PRO A 5 23.22 7.77 7.99
CA PRO A 5 22.01 7.05 7.57
C PRO A 5 20.73 7.87 7.74
N ILE A 6 20.65 8.70 8.79
CA ILE A 6 19.50 9.58 9.00
C ILE A 6 19.45 10.65 7.90
N ARG A 7 20.59 11.24 7.55
CA ARG A 7 20.66 12.25 6.48
C ARG A 7 20.26 11.67 5.12
N SER A 8 20.71 10.46 4.77
CA SER A 8 20.33 9.83 3.51
C SER A 8 18.85 9.47 3.47
N ALA A 9 18.26 9.03 4.59
CA ALA A 9 16.82 8.78 4.67
C ALA A 9 16.01 10.08 4.47
N LEU A 10 16.43 11.18 5.10
CA LEU A 10 15.78 12.48 4.96
C LEU A 10 15.88 13.04 3.53
N GLN A 11 17.03 12.88 2.88
CA GLN A 11 17.19 13.27 1.47
C GLN A 11 16.27 12.46 0.55
N ARG A 12 16.06 11.17 0.86
CA ARG A 12 15.13 10.34 0.09
C ARG A 12 13.68 10.77 0.32
N LEU A 13 13.29 11.04 1.56
CA LEU A 13 11.95 11.56 1.86
C LEU A 13 11.70 12.93 1.22
N GLU A 14 12.74 13.78 1.11
CA GLU A 14 12.65 15.07 0.41
C GLU A 14 12.51 14.88 -1.11
N HIS A 15 13.25 13.94 -1.68
CA HIS A 15 13.12 13.56 -3.09
C HIS A 15 11.71 13.02 -3.41
N ASP A 16 11.14 12.21 -2.51
CA ASP A 16 9.79 11.65 -2.63
C ASP A 16 8.70 12.71 -2.34
N GLY A 17 9.07 13.94 -1.98
CA GLY A 17 8.14 15.04 -1.70
C GLY A 17 7.38 14.90 -0.38
N LEU A 18 7.83 14.00 0.50
CA LEU A 18 7.20 13.72 1.80
C LEU A 18 7.65 14.70 2.89
N VAL A 19 8.85 15.28 2.73
CA VAL A 19 9.36 16.32 3.61
C VAL A 19 10.03 17.45 2.82
N ARG A 20 10.17 18.62 3.44
CA ARG A 20 11.05 19.69 2.97
C ARG A 20 12.11 20.01 4.01
N ILE A 21 13.35 20.11 3.58
CA ILE A 21 14.48 20.47 4.43
C ILE A 21 14.80 21.95 4.19
N TYR A 22 14.52 22.79 5.19
CA TYR A 22 14.90 24.20 5.14
C TYR A 22 16.22 24.42 5.89
N PRO A 23 17.28 24.90 5.21
CA PRO A 23 18.56 25.14 5.85
C PRO A 23 18.42 26.03 7.09
N LYS A 24 18.98 25.57 8.22
CA LYS A 24 18.95 26.25 9.53
C LYS A 24 17.55 26.43 10.15
N GLN A 25 16.49 25.91 9.54
CA GLN A 25 15.10 26.03 10.02
C GLN A 25 14.48 24.68 10.38
N GLY A 26 15.01 23.57 9.84
CA GLY A 26 14.58 22.22 10.21
C GLY A 26 13.91 21.50 9.06
N ILE A 27 13.04 20.54 9.40
CA ILE A 27 12.40 19.61 8.45
C ILE A 27 10.90 19.67 8.68
N TYR A 28 10.14 19.80 7.59
CA TYR A 28 8.69 19.92 7.61
C TYR A 28 8.08 18.77 6.84
N ILE A 29 7.02 18.17 7.38
CA ILE A 29 6.25 17.14 6.69
C ILE A 29 5.37 17.86 5.66
N CYS A 30 5.36 17.38 4.42
CA CYS A 30 4.49 17.92 3.38
C CYS A 30 3.09 17.32 3.50
N ASP A 31 2.07 18.15 3.31
CA ASP A 31 0.70 17.66 3.18
C ASP A 31 0.56 16.80 1.91
N ILE A 32 -0.24 15.75 2.01
CA ILE A 32 -0.58 14.91 0.86
C ILE A 32 -1.77 15.56 0.14
N SER A 33 -1.54 16.01 -1.08
CA SER A 33 -2.61 16.57 -1.91
C SER A 33 -3.53 15.48 -2.48
N VAL A 34 -4.79 15.82 -2.72
CA VAL A 34 -5.75 14.92 -3.41
C VAL A 34 -5.21 14.44 -4.76
N LYS A 35 -4.45 15.28 -5.47
CA LYS A 35 -3.79 14.91 -6.72
C LYS A 35 -2.79 13.76 -6.51
N GLN A 36 -1.91 13.85 -5.52
CA GLN A 36 -0.95 12.79 -5.21
C GLN A 36 -1.65 11.49 -4.80
N VAL A 37 -2.75 11.59 -4.04
CA VAL A 37 -3.58 10.42 -3.70
C VAL A 37 -4.11 9.75 -4.97
N ASN A 38 -4.66 10.52 -5.90
CA ASN A 38 -5.18 9.99 -7.17
C ASN A 38 -4.08 9.35 -8.02
N GLU A 39 -2.91 9.97 -8.14
CA GLU A 39 -1.76 9.40 -8.88
C GLU A 39 -1.34 8.04 -8.32
N VAL A 40 -1.33 7.88 -6.98
CA VAL A 40 -1.05 6.58 -6.34
C VAL A 40 -2.14 5.55 -6.67
N TYR A 41 -3.42 5.95 -6.68
CA TYR A 41 -4.51 5.05 -7.07
C TYR A 41 -4.44 4.64 -8.54
N GLU A 42 -4.10 5.55 -9.45
CA GLU A 42 -3.93 5.22 -10.88
C GLU A 42 -2.84 4.16 -11.08
N ILE A 43 -1.69 4.33 -10.42
CA ILE A 43 -0.58 3.37 -10.47
C ILE A 43 -0.96 2.03 -9.85
N ARG A 44 -1.87 2.01 -8.85
CA ARG A 44 -2.37 0.78 -8.21
C ARG A 44 -3.41 0.05 -9.08
N ILE A 45 -4.40 0.77 -9.61
CA ILE A 45 -5.54 0.19 -10.33
C ILE A 45 -5.09 -0.55 -11.60
N ALA A 46 -4.13 0.00 -12.34
CA ALA A 46 -3.67 -0.59 -13.59
C ALA A 46 -3.15 -2.04 -13.45
N PRO A 47 -2.15 -2.34 -12.59
CA PRO A 47 -1.66 -3.71 -12.39
C PRO A 47 -2.68 -4.61 -11.68
N GLU A 48 -3.46 -4.09 -10.73
CA GLU A 48 -4.42 -4.90 -9.98
C GLU A 48 -5.58 -5.37 -10.84
N THR A 49 -6.17 -4.50 -11.66
CA THR A 49 -7.26 -4.89 -12.56
C THR A 49 -6.78 -5.88 -13.62
N PHE A 50 -5.55 -5.73 -14.12
CA PHE A 50 -4.93 -6.72 -14.99
C PHE A 50 -4.75 -8.07 -14.28
N ALA A 51 -4.26 -8.08 -13.04
CA ALA A 51 -4.10 -9.28 -12.24
C ALA A 51 -5.44 -9.99 -12.00
N LEU A 52 -6.48 -9.26 -11.61
CA LEU A 52 -7.82 -9.79 -11.38
C LEU A 52 -8.42 -10.40 -12.65
N ARG A 53 -8.27 -9.75 -13.80
CA ARG A 53 -8.72 -10.31 -15.09
C ARG A 53 -8.08 -11.67 -15.37
N LYS A 54 -6.77 -11.79 -15.16
CA LYS A 54 -6.07 -13.06 -15.36
C LYS A 54 -6.49 -14.12 -14.34
N LEU A 55 -6.67 -13.72 -13.08
CA LEU A 55 -7.08 -14.62 -11.99
C LEU A 55 -8.51 -15.12 -12.13
N SER A 56 -9.42 -14.36 -12.75
CA SER A 56 -10.84 -14.71 -12.85
C SER A 56 -11.11 -16.10 -13.46
N HIS A 57 -10.18 -16.63 -14.26
CA HIS A 57 -10.29 -17.94 -14.90
C HIS A 57 -9.49 -19.06 -14.21
N SER A 58 -8.65 -18.73 -13.24
CA SER A 58 -7.70 -19.69 -12.64
C SER A 58 -7.60 -19.61 -11.12
N ILE A 59 -8.35 -18.73 -10.47
CA ILE A 59 -8.32 -18.60 -9.01
C ILE A 59 -8.95 -19.82 -8.37
N GLU A 60 -8.23 -20.40 -7.41
CA GLU A 60 -8.69 -21.58 -6.69
C GLU A 60 -9.64 -21.20 -5.55
N LYS A 61 -10.50 -22.15 -5.16
CA LYS A 61 -11.45 -21.94 -4.06
C LYS A 61 -10.75 -21.52 -2.75
N HIS A 62 -9.62 -22.14 -2.42
CA HIS A 62 -8.87 -21.82 -1.20
C HIS A 62 -8.30 -20.39 -1.22
N GLN A 63 -7.92 -19.89 -2.39
CA GLN A 63 -7.43 -18.51 -2.57
C GLN A 63 -8.55 -17.49 -2.40
N LEU A 64 -9.77 -17.82 -2.87
CA LEU A 64 -10.95 -16.99 -2.63
C LEU A 64 -11.32 -16.96 -1.15
N GLU A 65 -11.31 -18.12 -0.47
CA GLU A 65 -11.56 -18.21 0.98
C GLU A 65 -10.55 -17.34 1.76
N GLU A 66 -9.28 -17.37 1.38
CA GLU A 66 -8.25 -16.49 1.99
C GLU A 66 -8.57 -15.00 1.82
N LEU A 67 -9.00 -14.57 0.62
CA LEU A 67 -9.39 -13.17 0.40
C LEU A 67 -10.61 -12.77 1.23
N TYR A 68 -11.60 -13.66 1.37
CA TYR A 68 -12.76 -13.42 2.23
C TYR A 68 -12.36 -13.26 3.70
N ASP A 69 -11.45 -14.08 4.20
CA ASP A 69 -10.97 -13.97 5.58
C ASP A 69 -10.23 -12.66 5.84
N ILE A 70 -9.46 -12.18 4.87
CA ILE A 70 -8.79 -10.86 4.94
C ILE A 70 -9.83 -9.75 5.01
N LEU A 71 -10.86 -9.77 4.15
CA LEU A 71 -11.92 -8.76 4.12
C LEU A 71 -12.77 -8.79 5.41
N ASN A 72 -13.08 -9.98 5.93
CA ASN A 72 -13.84 -10.12 7.17
C ASN A 72 -13.09 -9.48 8.36
N LYS A 73 -11.78 -9.75 8.46
CA LYS A 73 -10.94 -9.13 9.49
C LYS A 73 -10.85 -7.61 9.31
N GLN A 74 -10.69 -7.13 8.09
CA GLN A 74 -10.74 -5.69 7.80
C GLN A 74 -12.03 -5.07 8.32
N TYR A 75 -13.18 -5.70 8.01
CA TYR A 75 -14.49 -5.25 8.44
C TYR A 75 -14.63 -5.24 9.97
N GLU A 76 -14.12 -6.25 10.67
CA GLU A 76 -14.09 -6.27 12.13
C GLU A 76 -13.27 -5.11 12.70
N TYR A 77 -12.10 -4.81 12.15
CA TYR A 77 -11.28 -3.67 12.61
C TYR A 77 -11.95 -2.33 12.33
N ILE A 78 -12.60 -2.17 11.17
CA ILE A 78 -13.40 -0.98 10.86
C ILE A 78 -14.51 -0.80 11.90
N LYS A 79 -15.25 -1.88 12.22
CA LYS A 79 -16.34 -1.85 13.20
C LYS A 79 -15.85 -1.50 14.62
N ASN A 80 -14.64 -1.91 14.95
CA ASN A 80 -14.01 -1.63 16.24
C ASN A 80 -13.23 -0.29 16.25
N GLU A 81 -13.35 0.52 15.20
CA GLU A 81 -12.67 1.81 15.02
C GLU A 81 -11.12 1.71 15.05
N ASP A 82 -10.58 0.51 14.83
CA ASP A 82 -9.13 0.29 14.68
C ASP A 82 -8.71 0.58 13.23
N SER A 83 -8.51 1.87 12.96
CA SER A 83 -8.14 2.35 11.62
C SER A 83 -6.77 1.84 11.17
N TYR A 84 -5.85 1.57 12.10
CA TYR A 84 -4.51 1.09 11.75
C TYR A 84 -4.58 -0.35 11.25
N SER A 85 -5.23 -1.25 11.99
CA SER A 85 -5.40 -2.63 11.56
C SER A 85 -6.34 -2.75 10.35
N ALA A 86 -7.36 -1.90 10.24
CA ALA A 86 -8.18 -1.84 9.02
C ALA A 86 -7.34 -1.50 7.78
N LEU A 87 -6.43 -0.52 7.87
CA LEU A 87 -5.51 -0.16 6.78
C LEU A 87 -4.50 -1.27 6.50
N GLU A 88 -4.02 -1.97 7.53
CA GLU A 88 -3.12 -3.10 7.34
C GLU A 88 -3.79 -4.22 6.54
N TYR A 89 -5.05 -4.55 6.85
CA TYR A 89 -5.80 -5.58 6.13
C TYR A 89 -6.24 -5.14 4.73
N ASP A 90 -6.50 -3.85 4.51
CA ASP A 90 -6.64 -3.28 3.16
C ASP A 90 -5.41 -3.60 2.29
N MET A 91 -4.23 -3.26 2.80
CA MET A 91 -2.97 -3.50 2.10
C MET A 91 -2.74 -5.00 1.84
N ARG A 92 -3.04 -5.85 2.82
CA ARG A 92 -2.90 -7.31 2.68
C ARG A 92 -3.80 -7.86 1.57
N PHE A 93 -5.04 -7.37 1.45
CA PHE A 93 -5.96 -7.79 0.38
C PHE A 93 -5.38 -7.49 -1.01
N HIS A 94 -4.96 -6.24 -1.22
CA HIS A 94 -4.38 -5.79 -2.50
C HIS A 94 -3.09 -6.57 -2.84
N LEU A 95 -2.20 -6.77 -1.87
CA LEU A 95 -0.97 -7.55 -2.09
C LEU A 95 -1.25 -9.02 -2.40
N ARG A 96 -2.22 -9.64 -1.72
CA ARG A 96 -2.55 -11.05 -1.92
C ARG A 96 -3.11 -11.32 -3.32
N ILE A 97 -3.93 -10.43 -3.86
CA ILE A 97 -4.35 -10.46 -5.28
C ILE A 97 -3.13 -10.47 -6.21
N MET A 98 -2.14 -9.62 -5.95
CA MET A 98 -0.94 -9.53 -6.78
C MET A 98 -0.05 -10.78 -6.65
N GLU A 99 0.01 -11.41 -5.47
CA GLU A 99 0.75 -12.65 -5.22
C GLU A 99 0.16 -13.84 -5.98
N PHE A 100 -1.17 -14.01 -5.98
CA PHE A 100 -1.83 -15.09 -6.72
C PHE A 100 -1.55 -15.01 -8.23
N ASN A 101 -1.49 -13.80 -8.79
CA ASN A 101 -1.14 -13.62 -10.21
C ASN A 101 0.28 -14.12 -10.52
N LYS A 102 1.24 -13.91 -9.60
CA LYS A 102 2.63 -14.39 -9.77
C LYS A 102 2.75 -15.91 -9.69
N MET A 103 1.94 -16.55 -8.84
CA MET A 103 1.95 -18.02 -8.67
C MET A 103 1.39 -18.77 -9.89
N ASN A 104 0.53 -18.14 -10.70
CA ASN A 104 0.04 -18.67 -11.98
C ASN A 104 1.04 -18.50 -13.14
N LYS A 105 2.34 -18.47 -12.83
CA LYS A 105 3.46 -18.53 -13.79
C LYS A 105 4.39 -19.68 -13.37
N CYS A 106 3.90 -20.90 -13.49
CA CYS A 106 4.70 -22.12 -13.54
C CYS A 106 4.19 -22.95 -14.72
#